data_AF-A0A6L7NA63-F1
#
_entry.id   AF-A0A6L7NA63-F1
#
_cell.length_a   1.000
_cell.length_b   1.000
_cell.length_c   1.000
_cell.angle_alpha   90.00
_cell.angle_beta   90.00
_cell.angle_gamma   90.00
#
_symmetry.space_group_name_H-M   'P 1'
#
loop_
_entity.id
_entity.type
_entity.pdbx_description
1 polymer ?
#
loop_
_entity_poly.entity_id
_entity_poly.type
_entity_poly.pdbx_seq_one_letter_code
_entity_poly.pdbx_strand_id
1 'polypeptide(L)'
;MAEAQPTQRHSAAARVEAVLSHPVVFSLVFAFVLGWVIVYLTGNDPGFAYREMYDGAITGSGLRNTLGRAVPIVGMALAVSVAFRAGVINLGGE
;
A
#
# COMPACT_ATOMS: atom_id res chain seq x y z
N MET A 1 -44.06 -19.52 5.50
CA MET A 1 -43.76 -18.11 5.17
C MET A 1 -42.26 -18.00 4.96
N ALA A 2 -41.84 -17.95 3.69
CA ALA A 2 -40.43 -17.86 3.31
C ALA A 2 -40.13 -16.40 2.97
N GLU A 3 -39.35 -15.74 3.82
CA GLU A 3 -38.87 -14.39 3.58
C GLU A 3 -37.67 -14.48 2.63
N ALA A 4 -37.89 -14.16 1.35
CA ALA A 4 -36.84 -14.13 0.35
C ALA A 4 -35.93 -12.92 0.62
N GLN A 5 -34.71 -13.17 1.09
CA GLN A 5 -33.67 -12.15 1.21
C GLN A 5 -33.31 -11.59 -0.17
N PRO A 6 -33.21 -10.25 -0.33
CA PRO A 6 -32.89 -9.64 -1.61
C PRO A 6 -31.49 -10.05 -2.05
N THR A 7 -31.39 -10.67 -3.22
CA THR A 7 -30.13 -11.05 -3.85
C THR A 7 -29.36 -9.78 -4.19
N GLN A 8 -28.42 -9.41 -3.33
CA GLN A 8 -27.54 -8.25 -3.49
C GLN A 8 -26.71 -8.44 -4.77
N ARG A 9 -27.13 -7.83 -5.88
CA ARG A 9 -26.32 -7.79 -7.10
C ARG A 9 -25.22 -6.77 -6.88
N HIS A 10 -24.05 -7.23 -6.43
CA HIS A 10 -22.85 -6.39 -6.36
C HIS A 10 -22.47 -6.00 -7.80
N SER A 11 -22.97 -4.85 -8.26
CA SER A 11 -22.54 -4.22 -9.50
C SER A 11 -21.02 -4.06 -9.47
N ALA A 12 -20.34 -4.34 -10.58
CA ALA A 12 -18.89 -4.13 -10.71
C ALA A 12 -18.50 -2.69 -10.32
N ALA A 13 -19.36 -1.70 -10.63
CA ALA A 13 -19.17 -0.31 -10.24
C ALA A 13 -19.17 -0.11 -8.70
N ALA A 14 -20.06 -0.79 -7.98
CA ALA A 14 -20.13 -0.71 -6.52
C ALA A 14 -18.87 -1.32 -5.85
N ARG A 15 -18.25 -2.33 -6.48
CA ARG A 15 -16.99 -2.90 -6.00
C ARG A 15 -15.81 -1.97 -6.25
N VAL A 16 -15.77 -1.31 -7.40
CA VAL A 16 -14.74 -0.32 -7.74
C VAL A 16 -14.83 0.88 -6.79
N GLU A 17 -16.03 1.41 -6.57
CA GLU A 17 -16.27 2.52 -5.65
C GLU A 17 -15.81 2.19 -4.23
N ALA A 18 -16.17 1.00 -3.73
CA ALA A 18 -15.73 0.54 -2.40
C ALA A 18 -14.20 0.42 -2.26
N VAL A 19 -13.51 0.02 -3.32
CA VAL A 19 -12.03 -0.06 -3.33
C VAL A 19 -11.42 1.34 -3.33
N LEU A 20 -11.93 2.26 -4.16
CA LEU A 20 -11.43 3.63 -4.25
C LEU A 20 -11.62 4.43 -2.96
N SER A 21 -12.70 4.16 -2.21
CA SER A 21 -12.94 4.79 -0.90
C SER A 21 -12.10 4.20 0.24
N HIS A 22 -11.39 3.10 0.02
CA HIS A 22 -10.67 2.41 1.09
C HIS A 22 -9.44 3.23 1.53
N PRO A 23 -9.20 3.42 2.85
CA PRO A 23 -8.09 4.23 3.36
C PRO A 23 -6.72 3.81 2.81
N VAL A 24 -6.54 2.51 2.54
CA VAL A 24 -5.31 1.96 1.95
C VAL A 24 -5.01 2.56 0.58
N VAL A 25 -6.02 2.68 -0.29
CA VAL A 25 -5.83 3.23 -1.63
C VAL A 25 -5.48 4.71 -1.53
N PHE A 26 -6.18 5.45 -0.67
CA PHE A 26 -5.86 6.85 -0.40
C PHE A 26 -4.43 7.03 0.10
N SER A 27 -3.99 6.23 1.08
CA SER A 27 -2.62 6.28 1.62
C SER A 27 -1.55 6.00 0.55
N LEU A 28 -1.79 5.03 -0.33
CA LEU A 28 -0.86 4.71 -1.43
C LEU A 28 -0.78 5.88 -2.42
N VAL A 29 -1.92 6.41 -2.87
CA VAL A 29 -1.96 7.56 -3.79
C VAL A 29 -1.28 8.77 -3.16
N PHE A 30 -1.57 9.06 -1.89
CA PHE A 30 -0.95 10.17 -1.15
C PHE A 30 0.57 10.01 -1.07
N ALA A 31 1.08 8.80 -0.80
CA ALA A 31 2.52 8.55 -0.75
C ALA A 31 3.20 8.83 -2.11
N PHE A 32 2.61 8.40 -3.23
CA PHE A 32 3.13 8.72 -4.57
C PHE A 32 3.04 10.20 -4.88
N VAL A 33 1.92 10.88 -4.57
CA VAL A 33 1.78 12.32 -4.81
C VAL A 33 2.81 13.11 -4.00
N LEU A 34 3.01 12.75 -2.74
CA LEU A 34 3.99 13.40 -1.87
C LEU A 34 5.40 13.24 -2.42
N GLY A 35 5.78 12.02 -2.82
CA GLY A 35 7.08 11.78 -3.46
C GLY A 35 7.25 12.56 -4.77
N TRP A 36 6.19 12.66 -5.57
CA TRP A 36 6.18 13.39 -6.83
C TRP A 36 6.45 14.88 -6.60
N VAL A 37 5.76 15.49 -5.63
CA VAL A 37 5.96 16.89 -5.23
C VAL A 37 7.39 17.11 -4.75
N ILE A 38 7.95 16.21 -3.94
CA ILE A 38 9.33 16.34 -3.44
C ILE A 38 10.34 16.35 -4.61
N VAL A 39 10.21 15.42 -5.55
CA VAL A 39 11.11 15.38 -6.72
C VAL A 39 10.94 16.64 -7.57
N TYR A 40 9.70 17.07 -7.80
CA TYR A 40 9.39 18.26 -8.59
C TYR A 40 10.00 19.53 -7.98
N LEU A 41 9.87 19.70 -6.66
CA LEU A 41 10.44 20.85 -5.93
C LEU A 41 11.98 20.90 -5.98
N THR A 42 12.63 19.80 -6.29
CA THR A 42 14.09 19.74 -6.47
C THR A 42 14.52 20.18 -7.88
N GLY A 43 13.57 20.48 -8.78
CA GLY A 43 13.82 20.86 -10.17
C GLY A 43 14.01 19.69 -11.13
N ASN A 44 13.75 18.46 -10.68
CA ASN A 44 13.87 17.25 -11.48
C ASN A 44 12.50 16.82 -12.04
N ASP A 45 12.50 16.10 -13.17
CA ASP A 45 11.30 15.48 -13.71
C ASP A 45 10.90 14.25 -12.86
N PRO A 46 9.73 14.27 -12.19
CA PRO A 46 9.33 13.15 -11.33
C PRO A 46 8.98 11.89 -12.12
N GLY A 47 8.50 12.03 -13.36
CA GLY A 47 8.17 10.90 -14.21
C GLY A 47 9.41 10.07 -14.55
N PHE A 48 10.49 10.74 -14.93
CA PHE A 48 11.81 10.16 -15.15
C PHE A 48 12.35 9.53 -13.88
N ALA A 49 12.26 10.23 -12.73
CA ALA A 49 12.73 9.69 -11.46
C ALA A 49 11.99 8.39 -11.06
N TYR A 50 10.67 8.32 -11.26
CA TYR A 50 9.91 7.09 -11.00
C TYR A 50 10.21 5.97 -11.97
N ARG A 51 10.49 6.30 -13.24
CA ARG A 51 10.95 5.30 -14.21
C ARG A 51 12.29 4.71 -13.82
N GLU A 52 13.28 5.55 -13.51
CA GLU A 52 14.60 5.12 -13.02
C GLU A 52 14.49 4.30 -11.73
N MET A 53 13.61 4.70 -10.81
CA MET A 53 13.38 3.96 -9.57
C MET A 53 12.76 2.58 -9.84
N TYR A 54 11.84 2.47 -10.79
CA TYR A 54 11.26 1.20 -11.22
C TYR A 54 12.31 0.31 -11.89
N ASP A 55 13.04 0.83 -12.88
CA ASP A 55 14.07 0.09 -13.61
C ASP A 55 15.18 -0.36 -12.66
N GLY A 56 15.64 0.52 -11.78
CA GLY A 56 16.61 0.20 -10.73
C GLY A 56 16.12 -0.81 -9.70
N ALA A 57 14.80 -0.94 -9.50
CA ALA A 57 14.23 -1.91 -8.58
C ALA A 57 14.12 -3.32 -9.15
N ILE A 58 14.05 -3.49 -10.48
CA ILE A 58 13.82 -4.79 -11.14
C ILE A 58 15.01 -5.29 -11.98
N THR A 59 15.91 -4.41 -12.41
CA THR A 59 17.06 -4.78 -13.23
C THR A 59 18.30 -5.11 -12.40
N GLY A 60 19.22 -5.92 -12.95
CA GLY A 60 20.49 -6.27 -12.30
C GLY A 60 20.32 -6.87 -10.90
N SER A 61 21.04 -6.32 -9.93
CA SER A 61 20.91 -6.69 -8.50
C SER A 61 19.71 -6.02 -7.80
N GLY A 62 18.99 -5.15 -8.51
CA GLY A 62 17.87 -4.35 -8.01
C GLY A 62 16.80 -5.20 -7.35
N LEU A 63 16.35 -6.26 -8.02
CA LEU A 63 15.28 -7.11 -7.48
C LEU A 63 15.69 -7.75 -6.15
N ARG A 64 16.95 -8.21 -6.05
CA ARG A 64 17.47 -8.83 -4.83
C ARG A 64 17.57 -7.82 -3.68
N ASN A 65 17.97 -6.58 -3.98
CA ASN A 65 18.02 -5.49 -3.00
C ASN A 65 16.61 -5.05 -2.56
N THR A 66 15.69 -4.91 -3.51
CA THR A 66 14.28 -4.55 -3.25
C THR A 66 13.64 -5.60 -2.34
N LEU A 67 13.75 -6.88 -2.67
CA LEU A 67 13.24 -7.96 -1.83
C LEU A 67 13.97 -8.03 -0.49
N GLY A 68 15.29 -7.86 -0.47
CA GLY A 68 16.09 -7.86 0.76
C GLY A 68 15.65 -6.80 1.77
N ARG A 69 15.12 -5.66 1.32
CA ARG A 69 14.51 -4.64 2.18
C ARG A 69 13.03 -4.88 2.43
N ALA A 70 12.27 -5.25 1.41
CA ALA A 70 10.83 -5.41 1.51
C ALA A 70 10.43 -6.53 2.47
N VAL A 71 11.15 -7.68 2.45
CA VAL A 71 10.84 -8.83 3.29
C VAL A 71 10.83 -8.48 4.78
N PRO A 72 11.89 -7.90 5.39
CA PRO A 72 11.85 -7.55 6.81
C PRO A 72 10.84 -6.44 7.11
N ILE A 73 10.65 -5.46 6.23
CA ILE A 73 9.66 -4.38 6.43
C ILE A 73 8.24 -4.95 6.48
N VAL A 74 7.86 -5.78 5.51
CA VAL A 74 6.55 -6.44 5.46
C VAL A 74 6.41 -7.40 6.63
N GLY A 75 7.45 -8.17 6.96
CA GLY A 75 7.47 -9.05 8.13
C GLY A 75 7.17 -8.31 9.43
N MET A 76 7.78 -7.14 9.65
CA MET A 76 7.51 -6.30 10.82
C MET A 76 6.09 -5.73 10.81
N ALA A 77 5.61 -5.23 9.67
CA ALA A 77 4.24 -4.75 9.54
C ALA A 77 3.22 -5.85 9.86
N LEU A 78 3.46 -7.07 9.38
CA LEU A 78 2.63 -8.24 9.69
C LEU A 78 2.68 -8.59 11.18
N ALA A 79 3.86 -8.67 11.79
CA ALA A 79 4.02 -8.93 13.22
C ALA A 79 3.25 -7.91 14.08
N VAL A 80 3.40 -6.62 13.79
CA VAL A 80 2.68 -5.53 14.47
C VAL A 80 1.17 -5.63 14.24
N SER A 81 0.72 -5.95 13.02
CA SER A 81 -0.71 -6.09 12.74
C SER A 81 -1.37 -7.19 13.57
N VAL A 82 -0.65 -8.30 13.83
CA VAL A 82 -1.14 -9.38 14.69
C VAL A 82 -1.24 -8.90 16.14
N ALA A 83 -0.22 -8.19 16.64
CA ALA A 83 -0.23 -7.62 17.98
C ALA A 83 -1.38 -6.62 18.18
N PHE A 84 -1.57 -5.69 17.23
CA PHE A 84 -2.68 -4.73 17.26
C PHE A 84 -4.04 -5.41 17.17
N ARG A 85 -4.16 -6.48 16.38
CA ARG A 85 -5.38 -7.29 16.34
C ARG A 85 -5.64 -8.03 17.66
N ALA A 86 -4.59 -8.37 18.42
CA ALA A 86 -4.69 -8.92 19.77
C ALA A 86 -4.89 -7.84 20.86
N GLY A 87 -4.98 -6.56 20.50
CA GLY A 87 -5.12 -5.45 21.45
C GLY A 87 -3.83 -5.05 22.18
N VAL A 88 -2.69 -5.63 21.78
CA VAL A 88 -1.38 -5.33 22.38
C VAL A 88 -0.78 -4.12 21.66
N ILE A 89 -0.95 -2.95 22.26
CA ILE A 89 -0.45 -1.67 21.73
C ILE A 89 0.89 -1.23 22.37
N ASN A 90 1.24 -1.78 23.53
CA ASN A 90 2.51 -1.54 24.22
C ASN A 90 3.35 -2.82 24.20
N LEU A 91 4.13 -3.00 23.13
CA LEU A 91 5.02 -4.16 22.94
C LEU A 91 6.32 -4.09 23.76
N GLY A 92 6.53 -3.02 24.54
CA GLY A 92 7.75 -2.78 25.30
C GLY A 92 7.50 -2.20 26.70
N GLY A 93 6.39 -2.61 27.34
CA GLY A 93 6.03 -2.20 28.70
C GLY A 93 6.69 -3.04 29.80
N GLU A 94 7.59 -3.95 29.43
CA GLU A 94 8.45 -4.78 30.29
C GLU A 94 9.92 -4.63 29.89
#